data_AF-A0A3D2BWL2-F1
#
_entry.id   AF-A0A3D2BWL2-F1
#
_cell.length_a   1.000
_cell.length_b   1.000
_cell.length_c   1.000
_cell.angle_alpha   90.00
_cell.angle_beta   90.00
_cell.angle_gamma   90.00
#
_symmetry.space_group_name_H-M   'P 1'
#
loop_
_entity.id
_entity.type
_entity.pdbx_description
1 polymer ?
#
loop_
_entity_poly.entity_id
_entity_poly.type
_entity_poly.pdbx_seq_one_letter_code
_entity_poly.pdbx_strand_id
1 'polypeptide(L)'
;GRNAQGFEFYNLNAITPETESSTWYFYAHSRNFAQDDPNMDEEFRHELRAAFQEDVDILAAQQMNMARHAHDPKDWVDINVDGPGLALRKMVVDAISAEH
;
A
#
# COMPACT_ATOMS: atom_id res chain seq x y z
N GLY A 1 -22.84 3.68 -20.62
CA GLY A 1 -22.78 2.25 -20.98
C GLY A 1 -21.37 1.76 -20.75
N ARG A 2 -21.19 0.76 -19.90
CA ARG A 2 -19.99 -0.08 -19.81
C ARG A 2 -20.50 -1.49 -19.54
N ASN A 3 -20.08 -2.43 -20.37
CA ASN A 3 -20.68 -3.73 -20.52
C ASN A 3 -20.45 -4.56 -19.25
N ALA A 4 -21.49 -5.22 -18.75
CA ALA A 4 -21.49 -6.04 -17.54
C ALA A 4 -20.73 -7.38 -17.68
N GLN A 5 -19.59 -7.39 -18.39
CA GLN A 5 -18.85 -8.60 -18.78
C GLN A 5 -17.33 -8.48 -18.58
N GLY A 6 -16.86 -7.57 -17.72
CA GLY A 6 -15.44 -7.42 -17.38
C GLY A 6 -15.06 -8.19 -16.12
N PHE A 7 -13.87 -8.81 -16.12
CA PHE A 7 -13.22 -9.27 -14.89
C PHE A 7 -12.67 -8.06 -14.14
N GLU A 8 -13.19 -7.79 -12.95
CA GLU A 8 -12.78 -6.68 -12.10
C GLU A 8 -12.27 -7.19 -10.75
N PHE A 9 -11.20 -6.55 -10.30
CA PHE A 9 -10.55 -6.79 -9.02
C PHE A 9 -10.21 -5.45 -8.39
N TYR A 10 -10.61 -5.26 -7.15
CA TYR A 10 -10.34 -4.05 -6.38
C TYR A 10 -9.47 -4.41 -5.18
N ASN A 11 -8.38 -3.67 -5.03
CA ASN A 11 -7.49 -3.75 -3.88
C ASN A 11 -7.69 -2.52 -2.98
N LEU A 12 -7.99 -2.76 -1.70
CA LEU A 12 -8.05 -1.75 -0.66
C LEU A 12 -6.77 -1.83 0.17
N ASN A 13 -6.07 -0.71 0.28
CA ASN A 13 -5.00 -0.51 1.24
C ASN A 13 -5.35 0.70 2.11
N ALA A 14 -5.55 0.47 3.40
CA ALA A 14 -5.92 1.49 4.37
C ALA A 14 -4.94 1.46 5.54
N ILE A 15 -4.23 2.58 5.71
CA ILE A 15 -3.11 2.71 6.64
C ILE A 15 -3.53 3.69 7.73
N THR A 16 -3.31 3.33 9.00
CA THR A 16 -3.62 4.18 10.15
C THR A 16 -2.42 4.21 11.10
N PRO A 17 -1.79 5.38 11.30
CA PRO A 17 -0.67 5.51 12.23
C PRO A 17 -1.05 5.04 13.64
N GLU A 18 -0.16 4.28 14.27
CA GLU A 18 -0.29 3.89 15.69
C GLU A 18 0.72 4.67 16.54
N THR A 19 1.97 4.71 16.09
CA THR A 19 3.05 5.51 16.68
C THR A 19 3.82 6.21 15.56
N GLU A 20 4.88 6.95 15.91
CA GLU A 20 5.81 7.56 14.95
C GLU A 20 6.46 6.52 14.01
N SER A 21 6.56 5.25 14.42
CA SER A 21 7.25 4.20 13.67
C SER A 21 6.48 2.89 13.54
N SER A 22 5.19 2.88 13.86
CA SER A 22 4.30 1.73 13.66
C SER A 22 2.95 2.17 13.11
N THR A 23 2.32 1.29 12.34
CA THR A 23 1.03 1.53 11.71
C THR A 23 0.18 0.28 11.73
N TRP A 24 -1.13 0.47 11.79
CA TRP A 24 -2.10 -0.53 11.37
C TRP A 24 -2.21 -0.48 9.85
N TYR A 25 -2.05 -1.63 9.20
CA TYR A 25 -2.22 -1.76 7.75
C TYR A 25 -3.35 -2.76 7.48
N PHE A 26 -4.52 -2.22 7.14
CA PHE A 26 -5.68 -2.99 6.72
C PHE A 26 -5.64 -3.18 5.19
N TYR A 27 -5.76 -4.43 4.76
CA TYR A 27 -5.89 -4.78 3.35
C TYR A 27 -7.17 -5.56 3.11
N ALA A 28 -7.77 -5.36 1.94
CA ALA A 28 -8.90 -6.16 1.50
C ALA A 28 -8.93 -6.24 -0.01
N HIS A 29 -9.49 -7.33 -0.50
CA HIS A 29 -9.58 -7.60 -1.93
C HIS A 29 -11.00 -8.03 -2.26
N SER A 30 -11.55 -7.45 -3.32
CA SER A 30 -12.88 -7.84 -3.83
C SER A 30 -12.80 -8.12 -5.32
N ARG A 31 -13.53 -9.15 -5.75
CA ARG A 31 -13.56 -9.59 -7.15
C ARG A 31 -14.99 -9.81 -7.61
N ASN A 32 -15.26 -9.51 -8.89
CA ASN A 32 -16.58 -9.71 -9.49
C ASN A 32 -16.72 -11.04 -10.24
N PHE A 33 -15.72 -11.92 -10.16
CA PHE A 33 -15.63 -13.17 -10.92
C PHE A 33 -15.31 -14.37 -10.04
N ALA A 34 -15.69 -15.56 -10.52
CA ALA A 34 -15.46 -16.84 -9.84
C ALA A 34 -15.85 -16.78 -8.35
N GLN A 35 -17.00 -16.15 -8.05
CA GLN A 35 -17.45 -15.89 -6.68
C GLN A 35 -17.93 -17.16 -5.98
N ASP A 36 -18.41 -18.14 -6.75
CA ASP A 36 -18.86 -19.45 -6.25
C ASP A 36 -17.77 -20.54 -6.37
N ASP A 37 -16.53 -20.17 -6.71
CA ASP A 37 -15.41 -21.10 -6.84
C ASP A 37 -14.53 -21.08 -5.57
N PRO A 38 -14.61 -22.10 -4.71
CA PRO A 38 -13.83 -22.17 -3.49
C PRO A 38 -12.33 -22.37 -3.75
N ASN A 39 -11.93 -22.94 -4.89
CA ASN A 39 -10.50 -23.06 -5.22
C ASN A 39 -9.91 -21.69 -5.53
N MET A 40 -10.69 -20.84 -6.23
CA MET A 40 -10.30 -19.46 -6.50
C MET A 40 -10.19 -18.64 -5.21
N ASP A 41 -11.07 -18.88 -4.23
CA ASP A 41 -10.95 -18.26 -2.90
C ASP A 41 -9.64 -18.63 -2.20
N GLU A 42 -9.28 -19.91 -2.21
CA GLU A 42 -8.04 -20.39 -1.61
C GLU A 42 -6.81 -19.79 -2.29
N GLU A 43 -6.78 -19.79 -3.63
CA GLU A 43 -5.68 -19.24 -4.41
C GLU A 43 -5.51 -17.73 -4.14
N PHE A 44 -6.59 -16.95 -4.22
CA PHE A 44 -6.54 -15.52 -3.95
C PHE A 44 -6.07 -15.22 -2.53
N ARG A 45 -6.55 -15.99 -1.55
CA ARG A 45 -6.13 -15.79 -0.16
C ARG A 45 -4.64 -16.07 0.02
N HIS A 46 -4.10 -17.11 -0.62
CA HIS A 46 -2.69 -17.45 -0.53
C HIS A 46 -1.82 -16.39 -1.20
N GLU A 47 -2.08 -16.10 -2.48
CA GLU A 47 -1.26 -15.19 -3.29
C GLU A 47 -1.29 -13.77 -2.76
N LEU A 48 -2.48 -13.26 -2.41
CA LEU A 48 -2.60 -11.88 -1.93
C LEU A 48 -2.03 -11.70 -0.53
N ARG A 49 -2.09 -12.75 0.31
CA ARG A 49 -1.41 -12.72 1.61
C ARG A 49 0.11 -12.76 1.45
N ALA A 50 0.63 -13.54 0.49
CA ALA A 50 2.05 -13.59 0.20
C ALA A 50 2.56 -12.22 -0.29
N ALA A 51 1.90 -11.63 -1.29
CA ALA A 51 2.25 -10.29 -1.79
C ALA A 51 2.18 -9.22 -0.69
N PHE A 52 1.13 -9.25 0.15
CA PHE A 52 1.03 -8.33 1.29
C PHE A 52 2.19 -8.51 2.28
N GLN A 53 2.64 -9.74 2.52
CA GLN A 53 3.78 -9.99 3.41
C GLN A 53 5.09 -9.45 2.82
N GLU A 54 5.28 -9.57 1.50
CA GLU A 54 6.43 -8.96 0.82
C GLU A 54 6.46 -7.44 1.00
N ASP A 55 5.31 -6.77 0.87
CA ASP A 55 5.19 -5.34 1.13
C ASP A 55 5.57 -4.99 2.59
N VAL A 56 5.08 -5.76 3.56
CA VAL A 56 5.41 -5.58 4.99
C VAL A 56 6.91 -5.68 5.22
N ASP A 57 7.57 -6.67 4.62
CA ASP A 57 9.00 -6.90 4.79
C ASP A 57 9.84 -5.74 4.21
N ILE A 58 9.47 -5.25 3.02
CA ILE A 58 10.14 -4.10 2.39
C ILE A 58 9.92 -2.80 3.17
N LEU A 59 8.70 -2.54 3.63
CA LEU A 59 8.39 -1.34 4.41
C LEU A 59 9.15 -1.33 5.75
N ALA A 60 9.22 -2.48 6.43
CA ALA A 60 10.01 -2.63 7.65
C ALA A 60 11.51 -2.39 7.40
N ALA A 61 12.05 -2.97 6.32
CA ALA A 61 13.44 -2.74 5.93
C ALA A 61 13.73 -1.27 5.60
N GLN A 62 12.80 -0.57 4.93
CA GLN A 62 12.92 0.87 4.68
C GLN A 62 12.93 1.68 5.97
N GLN A 63 12.03 1.40 6.92
CA GLN A 63 12.02 2.07 8.23
C GLN A 63 13.34 1.84 8.99
N MET A 64 13.85 0.61 8.98
CA MET A 64 15.16 0.29 9.59
C MET A 64 16.30 1.05 8.92
N ASN A 65 16.26 1.19 7.59
CA ASN A 65 17.27 1.93 6.85
C ASN A 65 17.23 3.44 7.19
N MET A 66 16.04 4.03 7.24
CA MET A 66 15.85 5.41 7.67
C MET A 66 16.39 5.65 9.08
N ALA A 67 16.08 4.75 10.02
CA ALA A 67 16.58 4.84 11.40
C ALA A 67 18.12 4.75 11.46
N ARG A 68 18.74 3.86 10.67
CA ARG A 68 20.21 3.72 10.60
C ARG A 68 20.91 5.00 10.14
N HIS A 69 20.28 5.73 9.21
CA HIS A 69 20.83 6.94 8.61
C HIS A 69 20.27 8.24 9.21
N ALA A 70 19.58 8.17 10.35
CA ALA A 70 18.98 9.35 10.99
C ALA A 70 19.98 10.46 11.35
N HIS A 71 21.26 10.12 11.55
CA HIS A 71 22.34 11.07 11.85
C HIS A 71 22.87 11.82 10.62
N ASP A 72 22.62 11.32 9.42
CA ASP A 72 23.06 11.89 8.13
C ASP A 72 22.02 11.52 7.05
N PRO A 73 20.83 12.17 7.08
CA PRO A 73 19.75 11.85 6.16
C PRO A 73 20.17 12.09 4.71
N LYS A 74 19.87 11.13 3.83
CA LYS A 74 20.17 11.23 2.40
C LYS A 74 18.97 11.78 1.65
N ASP A 75 19.26 12.59 0.65
CA ASP A 75 18.26 13.07 -0.30
C ASP A 75 17.70 11.89 -1.12
N TRP A 76 16.41 11.97 -1.43
CA TRP A 76 15.74 10.98 -2.27
C TRP A 76 16.21 11.13 -3.72
N VAL A 77 16.39 10.00 -4.41
CA VAL A 77 16.65 9.96 -5.84
C VAL A 77 15.39 9.42 -6.51
N ASP A 78 14.59 10.33 -7.06
CA ASP A 78 13.32 9.99 -7.69
C ASP A 78 13.53 9.45 -9.11
N ILE A 79 12.72 8.47 -9.48
CA ILE A 79 12.65 7.88 -10.82
C ILE A 79 11.26 8.08 -11.43
N ASN A 80 11.12 7.77 -12.72
CA ASN A 80 9.89 8.06 -13.48
C ASN A 80 8.61 7.46 -12.87
N VAL A 81 8.70 6.37 -12.11
CA VAL A 81 7.53 5.71 -11.51
C VAL A 81 7.07 6.37 -10.20
N ASP A 82 7.86 7.27 -9.61
CA ASP A 82 7.59 7.86 -8.29
C ASP A 82 6.57 9.00 -8.32
N GLY A 83 6.17 9.46 -9.51
CA GLY A 83 5.25 10.58 -9.69
C GLY A 83 3.99 10.53 -8.80
N PRO A 84 3.24 9.40 -8.78
CA PRO A 84 2.08 9.25 -7.90
C PRO A 84 2.42 9.34 -6.40
N GLY A 85 3.54 8.75 -5.97
CA GLY A 85 3.99 8.77 -4.58
C GLY A 85 4.38 10.17 -4.12
N LEU A 86 5.07 10.93 -4.98
CA LEU A 86 5.41 12.34 -4.73
C LEU A 86 4.16 13.22 -4.61
N ALA A 87 3.17 13.00 -5.47
CA ALA A 87 1.89 13.70 -5.37
C ALA A 87 1.17 13.40 -4.06
N LEU A 88 1.12 12.12 -3.64
CA LEU A 88 0.52 11.72 -2.37
C LEU A 88 1.24 12.39 -1.16
N ARG A 89 2.58 12.38 -1.15
CA ARG A 89 3.36 13.06 -0.10
C ARG A 89 2.98 14.53 0.02
N LYS A 90 2.84 15.22 -1.12
CA LYS A 90 2.39 16.61 -1.14
C LYS A 90 0.99 16.77 -0.55
N MET A 91 0.04 15.91 -0.94
CA MET A 91 -1.34 15.97 -0.41
C MET A 91 -1.38 15.77 1.11
N VAL A 92 -0.58 14.86 1.66
CA VAL A 92 -0.49 14.63 3.11
C VAL A 92 0.08 15.85 3.83
N VAL A 93 1.15 16.45 3.32
CA VAL A 93 1.74 17.68 3.90
C VAL A 93 0.74 18.84 3.88
N ASP A 94 0.02 19.01 2.75
CA ASP A 94 -0.99 20.07 2.61
C ASP A 94 -2.15 19.85 3.61
N ALA A 95 -2.59 18.60 3.81
CA ALA A 95 -3.63 18.25 4.78
C ALA A 95 -3.20 18.53 6.23
N ILE A 96 -2.00 18.09 6.65
CA ILE A 96 -1.45 18.36 7.98
C ILE A 96 -1.33 19.87 8.22
N SER A 97 -0.87 20.61 7.22
CA SER A 97 -0.73 22.08 7.32
C SER A 97 -2.07 22.80 7.52
N ALA A 98 -3.17 22.21 7.05
CA ALA A 98 -4.52 22.77 7.18
C ALA A 98 -5.21 22.43 8.52
N GLU A 99 -4.63 21.55 9.34
CA GLU A 99 -5.11 21.25 10.70
C GLU A 99 -4.73 22.33 11.72
N HIS A 100 -3.84 23.26 11.33
CA HIS A 100 -3.33 24.38 12.12
C HIS A 100 -3.94 25.73 11.71
#